data_AF-A0A7M3ZUI8-F1
#
_entry.id   AF-A0A7M3ZUI8-F1
#
_cell.length_a   1.000
_cell.length_b   1.000
_cell.length_c   1.000
_cell.angle_alpha   90.00
_cell.angle_beta   90.00
_cell.angle_gamma   90.00
#
_symmetry.space_group_name_H-M   'P 1'
#
loop_
_entity.id
_entity.type
_entity.pdbx_description
1 polymer ?
#
loop_
_entity_poly.entity_id
_entity_poly.type
_entity_poly.pdbx_seq_one_letter_code
_entity_poly.pdbx_strand_id
1 'polypeptide(L)'
;LADAVESMNLRHLVITVVNRDDLPDSGAAHYKACIDEVHSRLPNLTIELLCSDLAGDLSALEMLLENSPLNVFAHNVECVPELDHKVRDHRASFSQSIEILKHAKLIRPDIITKTSLMVGVGETDEQISESLKLIREANVDLITIGQYLAPSEKHLKIDRFPKPEMYDVWAQEAIDLGFSGVASGPLVRSSYKAGLLYRKTYDSSNDEVLPGAYVMVREENSTMRDTLNRLQPEVK
;
A
#
# COMPACT_ATOMS: atom_id res chain seq x y z
N LEU A 1 -0.91 21.61 1.77
CA LEU A 1 -1.25 20.27 2.29
C LEU A 1 -1.35 20.32 3.82
N ALA A 2 -0.28 20.67 4.53
CA ALA A 2 -0.26 20.68 5.99
C ALA A 2 -1.38 21.50 6.65
N ASP A 3 -1.66 22.72 6.17
CA ASP A 3 -2.77 23.54 6.70
C ASP A 3 -4.13 22.81 6.67
N ALA A 4 -4.41 22.07 5.59
CA ALA A 4 -5.64 21.33 5.44
C ALA A 4 -5.69 20.13 6.40
N VAL A 5 -4.58 19.39 6.52
CA VAL A 5 -4.48 18.22 7.41
C VAL A 5 -4.64 18.63 8.88
N GLU A 6 -4.02 19.74 9.29
CA GLU A 6 -4.12 20.31 10.64
C GLU A 6 -5.57 20.65 11.01
N SER A 7 -6.36 21.15 10.05
CA SER A 7 -7.77 21.46 10.27
C SER A 7 -8.70 20.24 10.41
N MET A 8 -8.24 19.04 10.01
CA MET A 8 -9.09 17.84 9.87
C MET A 8 -9.03 16.87 11.07
N ASN A 9 -8.14 17.10 12.03
CA ASN A 9 -7.95 16.23 13.22
C ASN A 9 -7.85 14.73 12.86
N LEU A 10 -7.00 14.40 11.89
CA LEU A 10 -6.82 13.03 11.41
C LEU A 10 -5.93 12.22 12.36
N ARG A 11 -6.17 10.90 12.41
CA ARG A 11 -5.25 9.94 13.06
C ARG A 11 -4.28 9.27 12.07
N HIS A 12 -4.65 9.24 10.79
CA HIS A 12 -3.87 8.65 9.70
C HIS A 12 -4.10 9.45 8.43
N LEU A 13 -3.04 9.81 7.73
CA LEU A 13 -3.07 10.54 6.47
C LEU A 13 -2.54 9.65 5.35
N VAL A 14 -3.30 9.52 4.26
CA VAL A 14 -2.80 8.95 3.00
C VAL A 14 -2.58 10.10 2.02
N ILE A 15 -1.36 10.24 1.52
CA ILE A 15 -0.98 11.16 0.45
C ILE A 15 -0.86 10.32 -0.82
N THR A 16 -1.45 10.77 -1.93
CA THR A 16 -1.27 10.15 -3.25
C THR A 16 -0.77 11.18 -4.25
N VAL A 17 -0.10 10.72 -5.29
CA VAL A 17 0.57 11.54 -6.30
C VAL A 17 0.17 11.12 -7.71
N VAL A 18 0.31 12.03 -8.66
CA VAL A 18 0.28 11.71 -10.09
C VAL A 18 1.70 11.51 -10.59
N ASN A 19 1.88 10.74 -11.66
CA ASN A 19 3.19 10.61 -12.29
C ASN A 19 3.69 11.98 -12.79
N ARG A 20 4.97 12.25 -12.53
CA ARG A 20 5.67 13.48 -12.92
C ARG A 20 6.92 13.16 -13.71
N ASP A 21 6.79 12.29 -14.71
CA ASP A 21 7.86 11.88 -15.61
C ASP A 21 8.46 13.07 -16.40
N ASP A 22 7.79 14.23 -16.37
CA ASP A 22 8.30 15.50 -16.87
C ASP A 22 9.37 16.14 -15.98
N LEU A 23 9.51 15.70 -14.72
CA LEU A 23 10.50 16.19 -13.77
C LEU A 23 11.72 15.26 -13.67
N PRO A 24 12.93 15.79 -13.46
CA PRO A 24 14.15 14.98 -13.35
C PRO A 24 14.16 13.96 -12.21
N ASP A 25 13.38 14.18 -11.16
CA ASP A 25 13.28 13.33 -9.96
C ASP A 25 11.91 12.66 -9.83
N SER A 26 11.12 12.65 -10.89
CA SER A 26 9.74 12.12 -10.91
C SER A 26 8.82 12.72 -9.83
N GLY A 27 9.15 13.91 -9.31
CA GLY A 27 8.43 14.63 -8.26
C GLY A 27 8.82 14.26 -6.82
N ALA A 28 9.79 13.36 -6.61
CA ALA A 28 10.17 12.84 -5.31
C ALA A 28 10.48 13.94 -4.27
N ALA A 29 11.21 14.99 -4.65
CA ALA A 29 11.59 16.06 -3.72
C ALA A 29 10.37 16.83 -3.23
N HIS A 30 9.37 17.02 -4.09
CA HIS A 30 8.12 17.66 -3.72
C HIS A 30 7.31 16.79 -2.75
N TYR A 31 7.28 15.47 -2.97
CA TYR A 31 6.59 14.53 -2.09
C TYR A 31 7.21 14.55 -0.69
N LYS A 32 8.54 14.48 -0.61
CA LYS A 32 9.28 14.55 0.66
C LYS A 32 9.02 15.86 1.40
N ALA A 33 9.10 17.01 0.72
CA ALA A 33 8.82 18.30 1.34
C ALA A 33 7.40 18.39 1.92
N CYS A 34 6.41 17.81 1.23
CA CYS A 34 5.04 17.73 1.75
C CYS A 34 4.94 16.87 3.01
N ILE A 35 5.63 15.73 3.04
CA ILE A 35 5.65 14.80 4.18
C ILE A 35 6.33 15.46 5.39
N ASP A 36 7.50 16.06 5.19
CA ASP A 36 8.29 16.69 6.25
C ASP A 36 7.52 17.87 6.87
N GLU A 37 6.83 18.68 6.07
CA GLU A 37 6.01 19.79 6.56
C GLU A 37 4.74 19.32 7.31
N VAL A 38 4.13 18.20 6.90
CA VAL A 38 3.02 17.62 7.68
C VAL A 38 3.52 17.09 9.02
N HIS A 39 4.64 16.37 9.01
CA HIS A 39 5.20 15.78 10.23
C HIS A 39 5.70 16.84 11.21
N SER A 40 6.29 17.95 10.73
CA SER A 40 6.79 19.02 11.59
C SER A 40 5.68 19.66 12.45
N ARG A 41 4.46 19.76 11.90
CA ARG A 41 3.29 20.30 12.61
C ARG A 41 2.54 19.26 13.42
N LEU A 42 2.47 18.03 12.90
CA LEU A 42 1.69 16.93 13.48
C LEU A 42 2.56 15.69 13.66
N PRO A 43 3.53 15.69 14.61
CA PRO A 43 4.53 14.63 14.74
C PRO A 43 3.94 13.26 15.10
N ASN A 44 2.74 13.23 15.69
CA ASN A 44 2.04 12.00 16.07
C ASN A 44 1.09 11.46 14.98
N LEU A 45 0.91 12.18 13.88
CA LEU A 45 0.07 11.74 12.77
C LEU A 45 0.79 10.65 11.98
N THR A 46 0.16 9.48 11.82
CA THR A 46 0.68 8.44 10.93
C THR A 46 0.52 8.87 9.47
N ILE A 47 1.59 8.78 8.67
CA ILE A 47 1.64 9.19 7.27
C ILE A 47 1.93 7.99 6.37
N GLU A 48 1.05 7.79 5.39
CA GLU A 48 1.20 6.83 4.29
C GLU A 48 1.33 7.59 2.96
N LEU A 49 2.36 7.27 2.19
CA LEU A 49 2.50 7.77 0.82
C LEU A 49 2.16 6.65 -0.17
N LEU A 50 1.10 6.84 -0.95
CA LEU A 50 0.85 6.09 -2.18
C LEU A 50 1.60 6.77 -3.33
N CYS A 51 2.79 6.26 -3.60
CA CYS A 51 3.75 6.83 -4.54
C CYS A 51 3.53 6.29 -5.97
N SER A 52 3.99 7.06 -6.97
CA SER A 52 4.26 6.53 -8.31
C SER A 52 5.42 5.54 -8.28
N ASP A 53 5.71 4.92 -9.42
CA ASP A 53 6.91 4.09 -9.60
C ASP A 53 8.19 4.91 -9.80
N LEU A 54 8.10 6.25 -9.70
CA LEU A 54 9.18 7.20 -9.96
C LEU A 54 9.89 6.98 -11.31
N ALA A 55 9.18 6.42 -12.31
CA ALA A 55 9.75 5.99 -13.59
C ALA A 55 10.94 5.02 -13.44
N GLY A 56 10.98 4.25 -12.35
CA GLY A 56 12.06 3.32 -12.02
C GLY A 56 13.32 3.98 -11.44
N ASP A 57 13.29 5.28 -11.11
CA ASP A 57 14.44 5.98 -10.53
C ASP A 57 14.63 5.63 -9.05
N LEU A 58 15.56 4.70 -8.80
CA LEU A 58 15.92 4.27 -7.45
C LEU A 58 16.66 5.36 -6.65
N SER A 59 17.33 6.30 -7.31
CA SER A 59 18.00 7.42 -6.61
C SER A 59 16.97 8.42 -6.09
N ALA A 60 15.92 8.67 -6.87
CA ALA A 60 14.78 9.47 -6.42
C ALA A 60 14.04 8.79 -5.25
N LEU A 61 13.89 7.46 -5.31
CA LEU A 61 13.32 6.68 -4.22
C LEU A 61 14.16 6.75 -2.94
N GLU A 62 15.48 6.61 -3.05
CA GLU A 62 16.41 6.72 -1.91
C GLU A 62 16.29 8.09 -1.25
N MET A 63 16.36 9.17 -2.05
CA MET A 63 16.20 10.54 -1.55
C MET A 63 14.85 10.74 -0.84
N LEU A 64 13.76 10.19 -1.39
CA LEU A 64 12.42 10.29 -0.81
C LEU A 64 12.32 9.59 0.57
N LEU A 65 12.95 8.42 0.72
CA LEU A 65 12.77 7.57 1.91
C LEU A 65 13.84 7.78 3.00
N GLU A 66 15.04 8.23 2.62
CA GLU A 66 16.11 8.51 3.57
C GLU A 66 15.68 9.61 4.56
N ASN A 67 15.81 9.31 5.85
CA ASN A 67 15.38 10.17 6.96
C ASN A 67 13.92 10.68 6.87
N SER A 68 13.07 9.99 6.11
CA SER A 68 11.67 10.36 5.94
C SER A 68 10.83 9.94 7.16
N PRO A 69 9.92 10.78 7.66
CA PRO A 69 9.03 10.42 8.76
C PRO A 69 7.84 9.53 8.33
N LEU A 70 7.86 9.01 7.09
CA LEU A 70 6.83 8.08 6.61
C LEU A 70 6.74 6.82 7.47
N ASN A 71 5.51 6.42 7.75
CA ASN A 71 5.21 5.15 8.42
C ASN A 71 4.94 4.04 7.41
N VAL A 72 4.29 4.38 6.29
CA VAL A 72 3.93 3.43 5.23
C VAL A 72 4.35 3.99 3.87
N PHE A 73 5.11 3.21 3.12
CA PHE A 73 5.37 3.45 1.70
C PHE A 73 4.54 2.48 0.87
N ALA A 74 3.60 3.02 0.10
CA ALA A 74 2.72 2.25 -0.76
C ALA A 74 3.03 2.51 -2.23
N HIS A 75 3.02 1.46 -3.04
CA HIS A 75 3.01 1.55 -4.49
C HIS A 75 2.20 0.38 -5.05
N ASN A 76 1.24 0.67 -5.93
CA ASN A 76 0.31 -0.34 -6.42
C ASN A 76 0.84 -1.06 -7.66
N VAL A 77 0.81 -2.39 -7.63
CA VAL A 77 1.01 -3.22 -8.83
C VAL A 77 -0.23 -3.21 -9.74
N GLU A 78 -1.40 -2.88 -9.18
CA GLU A 78 -2.70 -2.70 -9.84
C GLU A 78 -3.34 -3.95 -10.43
N CYS A 79 -2.61 -4.76 -11.20
CA CYS A 79 -3.12 -5.99 -11.83
C CYS A 79 -2.05 -7.09 -11.84
N VAL A 80 -2.42 -8.27 -12.34
CA VAL A 80 -1.50 -9.39 -12.55
C VAL A 80 -0.52 -9.08 -13.71
N PRO A 81 0.71 -9.63 -13.72
CA PRO A 81 1.72 -9.34 -14.73
C PRO A 81 1.25 -9.52 -16.18
N GLU A 82 0.41 -10.53 -16.44
CA GLU A 82 -0.10 -10.86 -17.77
C GLU A 82 -1.01 -9.78 -18.35
N LEU A 83 -1.55 -8.90 -17.51
CA LEU A 83 -2.51 -7.86 -17.89
C LEU A 83 -1.93 -6.45 -17.86
N ASP A 84 -0.65 -6.25 -17.51
CA ASP A 84 -0.03 -4.92 -17.42
C ASP A 84 -0.31 -4.06 -18.65
N HIS A 85 0.01 -4.57 -19.85
CA HIS A 85 -0.16 -3.83 -21.11
C HIS A 85 -1.63 -3.51 -21.46
N LYS A 86 -2.58 -4.22 -20.84
CA LYS A 86 -4.02 -4.02 -21.06
C LYS A 86 -4.60 -3.03 -20.06
N VAL A 87 -4.11 -3.03 -18.81
CA VAL A 87 -4.70 -2.31 -17.69
C VAL A 87 -3.97 -1.00 -17.40
N ARG A 88 -2.64 -0.99 -17.51
CA ARG A 88 -1.77 0.11 -17.06
C ARG A 88 -1.21 0.90 -18.26
N ASP A 89 -0.69 2.08 -17.96
CA ASP A 89 0.10 2.86 -18.93
C ASP A 89 1.30 2.04 -19.40
N HIS A 90 1.69 2.18 -20.67
CA HIS A 90 2.77 1.40 -21.28
C HIS A 90 4.16 1.63 -20.63
N ARG A 91 4.32 2.68 -19.82
CA ARG A 91 5.54 2.97 -19.04
C ARG A 91 5.60 2.23 -17.72
N ALA A 92 4.46 1.71 -17.24
CA ALA A 92 4.37 0.99 -16.00
C ALA A 92 4.45 -0.52 -16.24
N SER A 93 5.09 -1.23 -15.32
CA SER A 93 5.10 -2.70 -15.30
C SER A 93 5.07 -3.22 -13.87
N PHE A 94 4.55 -4.43 -13.71
CA PHE A 94 4.53 -5.17 -12.46
C PHE A 94 5.95 -5.36 -11.94
N SER A 95 6.90 -5.71 -12.81
CA SER A 95 8.30 -5.90 -12.42
C SER A 95 8.94 -4.61 -11.89
N GLN A 96 8.69 -3.47 -12.52
CA GLN A 96 9.16 -2.16 -12.03
C GLN A 96 8.52 -1.82 -10.68
N SER A 97 7.20 -2.03 -10.55
CA SER A 97 6.49 -1.83 -9.29
C SER A 97 7.05 -2.68 -8.15
N ILE A 98 7.38 -3.95 -8.43
CA ILE A 98 8.01 -4.85 -7.48
C ILE A 98 9.42 -4.38 -7.10
N GLU A 99 10.24 -3.95 -8.06
CA GLU A 99 11.58 -3.45 -7.77
C GLU A 99 11.55 -2.18 -6.90
N ILE A 100 10.60 -1.27 -7.13
CA ILE A 100 10.39 -0.09 -6.27
C ILE A 100 10.04 -0.50 -4.83
N LEU A 101 9.10 -1.43 -4.64
CA LEU A 101 8.69 -1.90 -3.31
C LEU A 101 9.82 -2.63 -2.58
N LYS A 102 10.57 -3.46 -3.31
CA LYS A 102 11.72 -4.19 -2.80
C LYS A 102 12.85 -3.24 -2.39
N HIS A 103 13.14 -2.25 -3.23
CA HIS A 103 14.19 -1.27 -2.95
C HIS A 103 13.82 -0.37 -1.77
N ALA A 104 12.54 -0.01 -1.62
CA ALA A 104 12.06 0.71 -0.43
C ALA A 104 12.39 -0.02 0.88
N LYS A 105 12.23 -1.35 0.91
CA LYS A 105 12.62 -2.18 2.07
C LYS A 105 14.13 -2.25 2.29
N LEU A 106 14.95 -2.12 1.24
CA LEU A 106 16.40 -2.07 1.38
C LEU A 106 16.85 -0.74 2.01
N ILE A 107 16.28 0.38 1.57
CA ILE A 107 16.58 1.72 2.10
C ILE A 107 16.08 1.85 3.55
N ARG A 108 14.86 1.38 3.82
CA ARG A 108 14.21 1.44 5.13
C ARG A 108 13.64 0.08 5.53
N PRO A 109 14.44 -0.81 6.16
CA PRO A 109 13.94 -2.10 6.64
C PRO A 109 12.80 -1.98 7.67
N ASP A 110 12.71 -0.85 8.36
CA ASP A 110 11.70 -0.52 9.37
C ASP A 110 10.38 0.00 8.79
N ILE A 111 10.36 0.50 7.54
CA ILE A 111 9.14 1.05 6.94
C ILE A 111 8.18 -0.08 6.59
N ILE A 112 6.88 0.16 6.75
CA ILE A 112 5.86 -0.75 6.21
C ILE A 112 5.71 -0.50 4.72
N THR A 113 5.79 -1.56 3.90
CA THR A 113 5.47 -1.49 2.48
C THR A 113 4.10 -2.06 2.19
N LYS A 114 3.39 -1.43 1.26
CA LYS A 114 2.02 -1.77 0.91
C LYS A 114 1.78 -1.72 -0.59
N THR A 115 0.92 -2.61 -1.07
CA THR A 115 0.46 -2.57 -2.48
C THR A 115 -1.03 -2.85 -2.61
N SER A 116 -1.54 -2.79 -3.83
CA SER A 116 -2.90 -3.19 -4.16
C SER A 116 -2.99 -3.97 -5.45
N LEU A 117 -3.96 -4.89 -5.49
CA LEU A 117 -4.36 -5.65 -6.65
C LEU A 117 -5.86 -5.42 -6.91
N MET A 118 -6.19 -4.96 -8.11
CA MET A 118 -7.57 -4.90 -8.58
C MET A 118 -7.93 -6.21 -9.28
N VAL A 119 -9.16 -6.68 -9.02
CA VAL A 119 -9.74 -7.86 -9.65
C VAL A 119 -10.92 -7.48 -10.53
N GLY A 120 -11.27 -8.35 -11.49
CA GLY A 120 -12.33 -8.14 -12.45
C GLY A 120 -11.89 -7.45 -13.74
N VAL A 121 -10.60 -7.51 -14.08
CA VAL A 121 -10.00 -6.91 -15.30
C VAL A 121 -9.63 -7.95 -16.37
N GLY A 122 -9.79 -9.24 -16.04
CA GLY A 122 -9.60 -10.39 -16.93
C GLY A 122 -8.62 -11.42 -16.39
N GLU A 123 -8.20 -11.27 -15.14
CA GLU A 123 -7.29 -12.18 -14.45
C GLU A 123 -8.00 -13.47 -14.01
N THR A 124 -7.28 -14.58 -13.97
CA THR A 124 -7.76 -15.82 -13.34
C THR A 124 -7.40 -15.85 -11.86
N ASP A 125 -8.04 -16.75 -11.11
CA ASP A 125 -7.77 -16.90 -9.68
C ASP A 125 -6.34 -17.42 -9.42
N GLU A 126 -5.81 -18.24 -10.33
CA GLU A 126 -4.43 -18.71 -10.32
C GLU A 126 -3.43 -17.56 -10.55
N GLN A 127 -3.70 -16.65 -11.48
CA GLN A 127 -2.84 -15.48 -11.73
C GLN A 127 -2.82 -14.52 -10.53
N ILE A 128 -3.95 -14.38 -9.84
CA ILE A 128 -4.02 -13.65 -8.56
C ILE A 128 -3.11 -14.34 -7.53
N SER A 129 -3.26 -15.66 -7.36
CA SER A 129 -2.47 -16.47 -6.42
C SER A 129 -0.96 -16.37 -6.69
N GLU A 130 -0.55 -16.43 -7.96
CA GLU A 130 0.85 -16.26 -8.39
C GLU A 130 1.34 -14.83 -8.13
N SER A 131 0.51 -13.82 -8.39
CA SER A 131 0.85 -12.42 -8.09
C SER A 131 1.05 -12.21 -6.59
N LEU A 132 0.23 -12.81 -5.72
CA LEU A 132 0.40 -12.73 -4.26
C LEU A 132 1.76 -13.29 -3.83
N LYS A 133 2.21 -14.41 -4.42
CA LYS A 133 3.53 -14.99 -4.15
C LYS A 133 4.66 -14.05 -4.56
N LEU A 134 4.61 -13.51 -5.78
CA LEU A 134 5.63 -12.58 -6.29
C LEU A 134 5.72 -11.31 -5.43
N ILE A 135 4.58 -10.75 -5.03
CA ILE A 135 4.52 -9.58 -4.15
C ILE A 135 5.14 -9.92 -2.78
N ARG A 136 4.86 -11.11 -2.24
CA ARG A 136 5.41 -11.51 -0.95
C ARG A 136 6.90 -11.81 -1.00
N GLU A 137 7.40 -12.39 -2.08
CA GLU A 137 8.84 -12.60 -2.34
C GLU A 137 9.61 -11.28 -2.35
N ALA A 138 8.98 -10.17 -2.73
CA ALA A 138 9.51 -8.81 -2.64
C ALA A 138 9.47 -8.21 -1.22
N ASN A 139 9.07 -8.99 -0.22
CA ASN A 139 8.93 -8.62 1.18
C ASN A 139 7.93 -7.48 1.45
N VAL A 140 6.84 -7.42 0.68
CA VAL A 140 5.74 -6.47 0.91
C VAL A 140 4.89 -6.89 2.11
N ASP A 141 4.66 -5.99 3.08
CA ASP A 141 3.97 -6.33 4.33
C ASP A 141 2.45 -6.36 4.19
N LEU A 142 1.89 -5.37 3.49
CA LEU A 142 0.45 -5.14 3.40
C LEU A 142 -0.06 -5.23 1.97
N ILE A 143 -1.25 -5.80 1.79
CA ILE A 143 -1.91 -5.80 0.49
C ILE A 143 -3.39 -5.42 0.60
N THR A 144 -3.90 -4.79 -0.45
CA THR A 144 -5.35 -4.59 -0.61
C THR A 144 -5.84 -5.26 -1.89
N ILE A 145 -6.99 -5.93 -1.81
CA ILE A 145 -7.61 -6.62 -2.96
C ILE A 145 -9.02 -6.08 -3.14
N GLY A 146 -9.29 -5.46 -4.28
CA GLY A 146 -10.53 -4.72 -4.53
C GLY A 146 -11.10 -4.90 -5.93
N GLN A 147 -12.42 -4.75 -6.07
CA GLN A 147 -13.07 -4.79 -7.40
C GLN A 147 -12.67 -3.56 -8.23
N TYR A 148 -12.23 -3.80 -9.46
CA TYR A 148 -12.15 -2.77 -10.48
C TYR A 148 -13.56 -2.28 -10.86
N LEU A 149 -13.80 -0.98 -10.72
CA LEU A 149 -15.02 -0.32 -11.19
C LEU A 149 -14.62 0.68 -12.28
N ALA A 150 -15.11 0.45 -13.49
CA ALA A 150 -14.82 1.35 -14.61
C ALA A 150 -15.34 2.77 -14.32
N PRO A 151 -14.47 3.81 -14.35
CA PRO A 151 -14.90 5.18 -14.08
C PRO A 151 -15.87 5.74 -15.14
N SER A 152 -15.75 5.27 -16.38
CA SER A 152 -16.64 5.61 -17.50
C SER A 152 -16.52 4.59 -18.63
N GLU A 153 -17.38 4.70 -19.64
CA GLU A 153 -17.38 3.82 -20.81
C GLU A 153 -16.09 3.86 -21.65
N LYS A 154 -15.26 4.90 -21.48
CA LYS A 154 -13.97 5.04 -22.18
C LYS A 154 -12.84 4.23 -21.53
N HIS A 155 -13.04 3.75 -20.31
CA HIS A 155 -12.05 2.97 -19.58
C HIS A 155 -12.19 1.48 -19.90
N LEU A 156 -11.20 0.70 -19.44
CA LEU A 156 -11.22 -0.75 -19.55
C LEU A 156 -12.57 -1.30 -19.08
N LYS A 157 -13.15 -2.22 -19.85
CA LYS A 157 -14.41 -2.88 -19.47
C LYS A 157 -14.16 -3.82 -18.31
N ILE A 158 -15.12 -3.88 -17.40
CA ILE A 158 -15.15 -4.89 -16.33
C ILE A 158 -15.32 -6.25 -17.00
N ASP A 159 -14.44 -7.19 -16.67
CA ASP A 159 -14.47 -8.56 -17.16
C ASP A 159 -15.42 -9.42 -16.33
N ARG A 160 -15.26 -9.38 -15.01
CA ARG A 160 -16.08 -10.12 -14.05
C ARG A 160 -16.26 -9.36 -12.75
N PHE A 161 -17.33 -9.73 -12.04
CA PHE A 161 -17.51 -9.42 -10.62
C PHE A 161 -17.32 -10.73 -9.85
N PRO A 162 -16.15 -10.97 -9.22
CA PRO A 162 -15.95 -12.14 -8.38
C PRO A 162 -17.01 -12.20 -7.28
N LYS A 163 -17.40 -13.42 -6.91
CA LYS A 163 -18.34 -13.58 -5.80
C LYS A 163 -17.71 -13.07 -4.50
N PRO A 164 -18.48 -12.49 -3.56
CA PRO A 164 -17.94 -11.96 -2.31
C PRO A 164 -17.03 -12.93 -1.54
N GLU A 165 -17.30 -14.23 -1.58
CA GLU A 165 -16.52 -15.27 -0.88
C GLU A 165 -15.09 -15.42 -1.43
N MET A 166 -14.84 -15.03 -2.69
CA MET A 166 -13.49 -15.09 -3.27
C MET A 166 -12.54 -14.10 -2.60
N TYR A 167 -13.05 -12.97 -2.12
CA TYR A 167 -12.24 -11.98 -1.40
C TYR A 167 -11.73 -12.54 -0.07
N ASP A 168 -12.50 -13.41 0.58
CA ASP A 168 -12.10 -14.10 1.81
C ASP A 168 -11.04 -15.17 1.50
N VAL A 169 -11.19 -15.91 0.39
CA VAL A 169 -10.19 -16.88 -0.09
C VAL A 169 -8.84 -16.22 -0.33
N TRP A 170 -8.80 -15.13 -1.10
CA TRP A 170 -7.54 -14.43 -1.39
C TRP A 170 -6.95 -13.76 -0.15
N ALA A 171 -7.78 -13.29 0.77
CA ALA A 171 -7.31 -12.73 2.04
C ALA A 171 -6.63 -13.79 2.90
N GLN A 172 -7.23 -14.98 3.01
CA GLN A 172 -6.62 -16.10 3.74
C GLN A 172 -5.31 -16.54 3.09
N GLU A 173 -5.27 -16.65 1.76
CA GLU A 173 -4.05 -16.98 1.03
C GLU A 173 -2.93 -15.96 1.27
N ALA A 174 -3.24 -14.66 1.25
CA ALA A 174 -2.26 -13.63 1.59
C ALA A 174 -1.72 -13.79 3.02
N ILE A 175 -2.58 -14.08 4.00
CA ILE A 175 -2.11 -14.33 5.38
C ILE A 175 -1.23 -15.59 5.45
N ASP A 176 -1.60 -16.66 4.76
CA ASP A 176 -0.85 -17.93 4.73
C ASP A 176 0.52 -17.77 4.05
N LEU A 177 0.62 -16.92 3.02
CA LEU A 177 1.88 -16.53 2.38
C LEU A 177 2.76 -15.65 3.30
N GLY A 178 2.18 -15.08 4.37
CA GLY A 178 2.91 -14.35 5.40
C GLY A 178 2.88 -12.84 5.25
N PHE A 179 1.90 -12.27 4.55
CA PHE A 179 1.61 -10.84 4.67
C PHE A 179 1.23 -10.50 6.12
N SER A 180 1.66 -9.33 6.61
CA SER A 180 1.33 -8.85 7.96
C SER A 180 -0.15 -8.47 8.07
N GLY A 181 -0.73 -8.00 6.96
CA GLY A 181 -2.16 -7.73 6.89
C GLY A 181 -2.69 -7.54 5.48
N VAL A 182 -3.98 -7.79 5.33
CA VAL A 182 -4.72 -7.66 4.09
C VAL A 182 -6.06 -6.97 4.34
N ALA A 183 -6.43 -6.04 3.45
CA ALA A 183 -7.81 -5.60 3.32
C ALA A 183 -8.38 -6.13 2.01
N SER A 184 -9.47 -6.91 2.07
CA SER A 184 -10.04 -7.56 0.89
C SER A 184 -11.55 -7.37 0.84
N GLY A 185 -12.07 -7.03 -0.34
CA GLY A 185 -13.50 -6.92 -0.57
C GLY A 185 -13.88 -6.07 -1.78
N PRO A 186 -15.14 -6.15 -2.26
CA PRO A 186 -15.55 -5.47 -3.49
C PRO A 186 -15.32 -3.94 -3.46
N LEU A 187 -15.54 -3.30 -2.30
CA LEU A 187 -15.42 -1.84 -2.15
C LEU A 187 -14.05 -1.40 -1.64
N VAL A 188 -13.10 -2.33 -1.46
CA VAL A 188 -11.75 -1.99 -1.01
C VAL A 188 -11.01 -1.18 -2.07
N ARG A 189 -10.26 -0.20 -1.60
CA ARG A 189 -9.32 0.64 -2.34
C ARG A 189 -8.01 0.71 -1.55
N SER A 190 -6.92 1.11 -2.20
CA SER A 190 -5.60 1.17 -1.53
C SER A 190 -5.63 2.00 -0.24
N SER A 191 -6.37 3.12 -0.20
CA SER A 191 -6.52 3.97 0.98
C SER A 191 -7.68 3.59 1.92
N TYR A 192 -8.53 2.63 1.53
CA TYR A 192 -9.69 2.23 2.33
C TYR A 192 -9.25 1.60 3.65
N LYS A 193 -9.66 2.19 4.77
CA LYS A 193 -9.29 1.75 6.13
C LYS A 193 -7.78 1.61 6.34
N ALA A 194 -6.97 2.36 5.60
CA ALA A 194 -5.51 2.26 5.65
C ALA A 194 -4.96 2.39 7.09
N GLY A 195 -5.45 3.37 7.86
CA GLY A 195 -5.03 3.53 9.24
C GLY A 195 -5.48 2.39 10.17
N LEU A 196 -6.61 1.74 9.90
CA LEU A 196 -7.03 0.56 10.67
C LEU A 196 -6.14 -0.65 10.34
N LEU A 197 -5.89 -0.88 9.05
CA LEU A 197 -4.99 -1.94 8.59
C LEU A 197 -3.60 -1.77 9.20
N TYR A 198 -3.05 -0.56 9.16
CA TYR A 198 -1.81 -0.22 9.84
C TYR A 198 -1.90 -0.50 11.34
N ARG A 199 -2.85 0.10 12.09
CA ARG A 199 -2.92 -0.10 13.55
C ARG A 199 -3.03 -1.57 13.95
N LYS A 200 -3.83 -2.38 13.24
CA LYS A 200 -3.98 -3.81 13.53
C LYS A 200 -2.69 -4.62 13.30
N THR A 201 -1.76 -4.16 12.46
CA THR A 201 -0.45 -4.82 12.35
C THR A 201 0.51 -4.48 13.48
N TYR A 202 0.25 -3.43 14.27
CA TYR A 202 1.07 -3.04 15.43
C TYR A 202 0.43 -3.39 16.76
N ASP A 203 -0.90 -3.44 16.81
CA ASP A 203 -1.68 -3.74 18.00
C ASP A 203 -2.56 -4.96 17.73
N SER A 204 -2.04 -6.13 18.13
CA SER A 204 -2.77 -7.40 18.05
C SER A 204 -4.00 -7.46 18.97
N SER A 205 -4.14 -6.53 19.91
CA SER A 205 -5.33 -6.39 20.75
C SER A 205 -6.39 -5.44 20.16
N ASN A 206 -6.10 -4.79 19.03
CA ASN A 206 -7.02 -3.87 18.38
C ASN A 206 -8.24 -4.64 17.84
N ASP A 207 -9.40 -4.37 18.43
CA ASP A 207 -10.70 -4.97 18.08
C ASP A 207 -11.56 -4.07 17.19
N GLU A 208 -11.04 -2.94 16.69
CA GLU A 208 -11.78 -2.02 15.84
C GLU A 208 -12.31 -2.77 14.59
N VAL A 209 -13.62 -2.76 14.40
CA VAL A 209 -14.28 -3.26 13.19
C VAL A 209 -14.93 -2.08 12.48
N LEU A 210 -14.72 -1.99 11.18
CA LEU A 210 -15.44 -1.05 10.34
C LEU A 210 -16.31 -1.84 9.36
N PRO A 211 -17.59 -1.50 9.15
CA PRO A 211 -18.46 -2.19 8.18
C PRO A 211 -17.91 -2.11 6.74
N GLY A 212 -18.24 -3.09 5.89
CA GLY A 212 -18.06 -3.00 4.43
C GLY A 212 -16.75 -3.51 3.82
N ALA A 213 -15.80 -3.99 4.63
CA ALA A 213 -14.71 -4.88 4.18
C ALA A 213 -14.03 -5.55 5.37
N TYR A 214 -13.39 -6.69 5.12
CA TYR A 214 -12.59 -7.41 6.10
C TYR A 214 -11.15 -6.91 6.09
N VAL A 215 -10.62 -6.66 7.27
CA VAL A 215 -9.19 -6.46 7.51
C VAL A 215 -8.73 -7.68 8.29
N MET A 216 -7.84 -8.47 7.69
CA MET A 216 -7.18 -9.60 8.35
C MET A 216 -5.74 -9.21 8.62
N VAL A 217 -5.25 -9.52 9.81
CA VAL A 217 -3.85 -9.38 10.17
C VAL A 217 -3.35 -10.70 10.69
N ARG A 218 -2.06 -10.97 10.47
CA ARG A 218 -1.46 -12.21 10.94
C ARG A 218 -1.40 -12.21 12.47
N GLU A 219 -1.80 -13.30 13.11
CA GLU A 219 -1.59 -13.49 14.54
C GLU A 219 -0.08 -13.62 14.84
N GLU A 220 0.46 -12.77 15.72
CA GLU A 220 1.88 -12.80 16.06
C GLU A 220 2.24 -14.03 16.91
N ASN A 221 3.27 -14.77 16.47
CA ASN A 221 4.14 -15.51 17.39
C ASN A 221 5.18 -14.52 17.97
N SER A 222 5.45 -14.64 19.28
CA SER A 222 6.02 -13.66 20.21
C SER A 222 7.33 -12.91 19.89
N THR A 223 7.95 -13.05 18.72
CA THR A 223 9.32 -12.56 18.45
C THR A 223 9.42 -11.18 17.79
N MET A 224 8.38 -10.63 17.16
CA MET A 224 8.39 -9.25 16.62
C MET A 224 8.16 -8.15 17.67
N ARG A 225 7.64 -8.52 18.85
CA ARG A 225 7.38 -7.60 19.97
C ARG A 225 8.62 -6.83 20.43
N ASP A 226 9.81 -7.42 20.35
CA ASP A 226 11.01 -6.82 20.95
C ASP A 226 11.70 -5.75 20.09
N THR A 227 11.46 -5.74 18.77
CA THR A 227 12.06 -4.75 17.87
C THR A 227 11.19 -3.50 17.75
N LEU A 228 9.86 -3.66 17.76
CA LEU A 228 8.90 -2.56 17.60
C LEU A 228 8.62 -1.80 18.91
N ASN A 229 8.63 -2.47 20.07
CA ASN A 229 8.44 -1.80 21.37
C ASN A 229 9.62 -0.90 21.77
N ARG A 230 10.80 -1.03 21.14
CA ARG A 230 11.96 -0.17 21.42
C ARG A 230 11.88 1.22 20.77
N LEU A 231 10.85 1.48 19.96
CA LEU A 231 10.73 2.69 19.14
C LEU A 231 9.61 3.65 19.57
N GLN A 232 8.93 3.42 20.70
CA GLN A 232 7.95 4.39 21.23
C GLN A 232 8.56 5.33 22.27
N PRO A 233 8.32 6.66 22.18
CA PRO A 233 8.25 7.53 23.35
C PRO A 233 6.94 7.24 24.11
N GLU A 234 7.01 7.22 25.44
CA GLU A 234 5.85 7.00 26.31
C GLU A 234 4.70 7.97 26.00
N VAL A 235 3.53 7.42 25.67
CA VAL A 235 2.27 8.18 25.60
C VAL A 235 1.88 8.60 27.02
N LYS A 236 1.87 9.91 27.29
CA LYS A 236 1.19 10.53 28.43
C LYS A 236 0.03 11.39 27.95
#